data_AF-X6LWF4-F1
#
_entry.id   AF-X6LWF4-F1
#
_cell.length_a   1.000
_cell.length_b   1.000
_cell.length_c   1.000
_cell.angle_alpha   90.00
_cell.angle_beta   90.00
_cell.angle_gamma   90.00
#
_symmetry.space_group_name_H-M   'P 1'
#
loop_
_entity.id
_entity.type
_entity.pdbx_description
1 polymer ?
#
loop_
_entity_poly.entity_id
_entity_poly.type
_entity_poly.pdbx_seq_one_letter_code
_entity_poly.pdbx_strand_id
1 'polypeptide(L)'
;MIRDMREKNLRLELADVKDNIITSDEAVEKEFKIRKPYFKIQRSQPLRVPKVIKNALVAMIAVCEYKSFGELSAVKDELNDFQELFKKNLNYEFVHNEELYIDAKKIEDFTDNVAKQLGENKNQYDAL
;
A
#
# COMPACT_ATOMS: atom_id res chain seq x y z
N MET A 1 4.34 -13.34 26.04
CA MET A 1 3.02 -12.81 26.41
C MET A 1 2.98 -11.27 26.52
N ILE A 2 3.60 -10.63 27.53
CA ILE A 2 3.56 -9.15 27.66
C ILE A 2 4.23 -8.42 26.47
N ARG A 3 5.31 -9.00 25.94
CA ARG A 3 6.04 -8.46 24.78
C ARG A 3 5.19 -8.52 23.50
N ASP A 4 4.50 -9.65 23.27
CA ASP A 4 3.57 -9.83 22.16
C ASP A 4 2.37 -8.87 22.20
N MET A 5 1.91 -8.50 23.40
CA MET A 5 0.79 -7.56 23.57
C MET A 5 1.16 -6.13 23.14
N ARG A 6 2.40 -5.69 23.41
CA ARG A 6 2.87 -4.36 22.97
C ARG A 6 3.03 -4.30 21.45
N GLU A 7 3.63 -5.34 20.86
CA GLU A 7 3.83 -5.42 19.40
C GLU A 7 2.50 -5.45 18.63
N LYS A 8 1.45 -6.04 19.23
CA LYS A 8 0.14 -6.23 18.58
C LYS A 8 -0.90 -5.16 18.92
N ASN A 9 -0.51 -4.06 19.59
CA ASN A 9 -1.40 -3.00 20.05
C ASN A 9 -2.62 -3.54 20.81
N LEU A 10 -2.38 -4.48 21.73
CA LEU A 10 -3.41 -5.08 22.56
C LEU A 10 -3.54 -4.32 23.89
N ARG A 11 -4.77 -3.98 24.26
CA ARG A 11 -5.17 -3.41 25.55
C ARG A 11 -5.88 -4.46 26.39
N LEU A 12 -5.57 -4.48 27.68
CA LEU A 12 -6.28 -5.27 28.66
C LEU A 12 -7.36 -4.40 29.30
N GLU A 13 -8.61 -4.81 29.22
CA GLU A 13 -9.75 -4.10 29.76
C GLU A 13 -10.54 -5.02 30.69
N LEU A 14 -11.23 -4.45 31.68
CA LEU A 14 -12.07 -5.22 32.58
C LEU A 14 -13.49 -5.27 32.01
N ALA A 15 -14.08 -6.46 31.93
CA ALA A 15 -15.42 -6.68 31.41
C ALA A 15 -16.35 -7.35 32.42
N ASP A 16 -17.64 -7.00 32.36
CA ASP A 16 -18.69 -7.67 33.11
C ASP A 16 -19.09 -9.01 32.46
N VAL A 17 -19.91 -9.80 33.15
CA VAL A 17 -20.38 -11.11 32.61
C VAL A 17 -21.23 -11.02 31.34
N LYS A 18 -21.69 -9.81 30.97
CA LYS A 18 -22.42 -9.53 29.74
C LYS A 18 -21.51 -9.01 28.62
N ASP A 19 -20.19 -9.05 28.82
CA ASP A 19 -19.16 -8.62 27.88
C ASP A 19 -19.08 -7.09 27.66
N ASN A 20 -19.65 -6.30 28.57
CA ASN A 20 -19.51 -4.84 28.56
C ASN A 20 -18.22 -4.42 29.26
N ILE A 21 -17.51 -3.45 28.70
CA ILE A 21 -16.31 -2.87 29.32
C ILE A 21 -16.70 -1.99 30.50
N ILE A 22 -16.08 -2.26 31.66
CA ILE A 22 -16.27 -1.52 32.90
C ILE A 22 -15.36 -0.29 32.86
N THR A 23 -15.94 0.90 32.94
CA THR A 23 -15.23 2.18 32.77
C THR A 23 -15.26 3.09 34.01
N SER A 24 -15.90 2.66 35.10
CA SER A 24 -15.99 3.43 36.36
C SER A 24 -15.72 2.59 37.60
N ASP A 25 -15.14 3.19 38.63
CA ASP A 25 -14.78 2.53 39.90
C ASP A 25 -16.01 1.95 40.62
N GLU A 26 -17.14 2.66 40.60
CA GLU A 26 -18.42 2.20 41.16
C GLU A 26 -18.90 0.90 40.48
N ALA A 27 -18.74 0.81 39.16
CA ALA A 27 -19.11 -0.38 38.40
C ALA A 27 -18.13 -1.55 38.66
N VAL A 28 -16.85 -1.26 38.86
CA VAL A 28 -15.86 -2.25 39.31
C VAL A 28 -16.30 -2.85 40.64
N GLU A 29 -16.52 -2.01 41.66
CA GLU A 29 -16.92 -2.50 43.00
C GLU A 29 -18.19 -3.34 42.95
N LYS A 30 -19.19 -2.90 42.18
CA LYS A 30 -20.46 -3.59 42.04
C LYS A 30 -20.28 -4.97 41.39
N GLU A 31 -19.51 -5.07 40.31
CA GLU A 31 -19.34 -6.33 39.58
C GLU A 31 -18.51 -7.36 40.38
N PHE A 32 -17.49 -6.88 41.11
CA PHE A 32 -16.70 -7.72 42.01
C PHE A 32 -17.54 -8.28 43.19
N LYS A 33 -18.56 -7.54 43.64
CA LYS A 33 -19.49 -7.99 44.70
C LYS A 33 -20.53 -9.00 44.19
N ILE A 34 -20.91 -8.96 42.90
CA ILE A 34 -22.01 -9.77 42.38
C ILE A 34 -21.52 -11.01 41.60
N ARG A 35 -20.63 -10.87 40.60
CA ARG A 35 -20.42 -11.95 39.59
C ARG A 35 -18.98 -12.26 39.17
N LYS A 36 -17.97 -11.60 39.77
CA LYS A 36 -16.55 -11.68 39.38
C LYS A 36 -16.33 -11.25 37.91
N PRO A 37 -15.83 -10.03 37.66
CA PRO A 37 -15.50 -9.61 36.30
C PRO A 37 -14.31 -10.43 35.77
N TYR A 38 -14.08 -10.34 34.46
CA TYR A 38 -12.91 -10.95 33.81
C TYR A 38 -12.15 -9.93 32.98
N PHE A 39 -10.89 -10.24 32.71
CA PHE A 39 -10.06 -9.43 31.84
C PHE A 39 -10.30 -9.81 30.38
N LYS A 40 -10.67 -8.82 29.57
CA LYS A 40 -10.82 -8.91 28.13
C LYS A 40 -9.63 -8.27 27.45
N ILE A 41 -9.08 -8.94 26.45
CA ILE A 41 -8.01 -8.39 25.61
C ILE A 41 -8.67 -7.81 24.36
N GLN A 42 -8.60 -6.49 24.19
CA GLN A 42 -9.07 -5.80 22.99
C GLN A 42 -7.90 -5.24 22.19
N ARG A 43 -8.01 -5.21 20.87
CA ARG A 43 -6.99 -4.62 20.00
C ARG A 43 -7.35 -3.16 19.75
N SER A 44 -6.44 -2.23 20.06
CA SER A 44 -6.74 -0.80 20.07
C SER A 44 -6.81 -0.15 18.68
N GLN A 45 -6.44 -0.86 17.61
CA GLN A 45 -6.52 -0.38 16.23
C GLN A 45 -6.87 -1.51 15.25
N PRO A 46 -7.60 -1.23 14.15
CA PRO A 46 -7.72 -2.17 13.05
C PRO A 46 -6.32 -2.45 12.49
N LEU A 47 -6.03 -3.71 12.17
CA LEU A 47 -4.83 -4.08 11.43
C LEU A 47 -4.82 -3.25 10.14
N ARG A 48 -3.93 -2.25 10.05
CA ARG A 48 -3.44 -1.82 8.74
C ARG A 48 -2.54 -2.94 8.25
N VAL A 49 -3.14 -4.02 7.75
CA VAL A 49 -2.40 -5.00 6.96
C VAL A 49 -1.86 -4.20 5.78
N PRO A 50 -0.54 -4.09 5.60
CA PRO A 50 -0.02 -3.45 4.40
C PRO A 50 -0.61 -4.17 3.20
N LYS A 51 -1.27 -3.43 2.30
CA LYS A 51 -1.77 -3.99 1.05
C LYS A 51 -0.56 -4.43 0.25
N VAL A 52 -0.37 -5.74 0.12
CA VAL A 52 0.66 -6.30 -0.73
C VAL A 52 0.19 -6.14 -2.16
N ILE A 53 0.90 -5.31 -2.92
CA ILE A 53 0.72 -5.16 -4.36
C ILE A 53 1.34 -6.40 -5.00
N LYS A 54 0.54 -7.18 -5.70
CA LYS A 54 0.99 -8.43 -6.35
C LYS A 54 0.94 -8.35 -7.86
N ASN A 55 0.15 -7.42 -8.39
CA ASN A 55 -0.13 -7.31 -9.81
C ASN A 55 -0.23 -5.83 -10.18
N ALA A 56 0.94 -5.18 -10.27
CA ALA A 56 1.04 -3.79 -10.65
C ALA A 56 1.33 -3.65 -12.15
N LEU A 57 0.79 -2.58 -12.74
CA LEU A 57 1.32 -2.01 -13.97
C LEU A 57 2.25 -0.86 -13.60
N VAL A 58 3.44 -0.82 -14.19
CA VAL A 58 4.36 0.32 -14.10
C VAL A 58 4.48 0.93 -15.49
N ALA A 59 4.03 2.17 -15.63
CA ALA A 59 4.18 2.96 -16.84
C ALA A 59 5.26 4.04 -16.63
N MET A 60 6.40 3.90 -17.29
CA MET A 60 7.51 4.83 -17.20
C MET A 60 7.60 5.72 -18.44
N ILE A 61 7.77 7.02 -18.25
CA ILE A 61 8.07 7.96 -19.35
C ILE A 61 9.57 8.30 -19.28
N ALA A 62 10.33 7.81 -20.24
CA ALA A 62 11.76 8.05 -20.36
C ALA A 62 12.02 9.14 -21.42
N VAL A 63 12.68 10.23 -21.01
CA VAL A 63 13.00 11.38 -21.88
C VAL A 63 14.51 11.56 -21.91
N CYS A 64 15.15 11.13 -22.99
CA CYS A 64 16.61 11.19 -23.16
C CYS A 64 17.09 12.49 -23.80
N GLU A 65 16.22 13.25 -24.44
CA GLU A 65 16.65 14.47 -25.12
C GLU A 65 15.51 15.48 -25.14
N TYR A 66 15.83 16.69 -24.69
CA TYR A 66 14.98 17.85 -24.88
C TYR A 66 15.59 18.71 -25.97
N LYS A 67 14.74 19.21 -26.90
CA LYS A 67 15.14 20.15 -27.96
C LYS A 67 15.99 21.32 -27.46
N SER A 68 15.84 21.71 -26.18
CA SER A 68 16.52 22.85 -25.57
C SER A 68 17.68 22.50 -24.62
N PHE A 69 17.87 21.23 -24.24
CA PHE A 69 18.82 20.85 -23.17
C PHE A 69 19.81 19.74 -23.54
N GLY A 70 19.80 19.24 -24.79
CA GLY A 70 20.74 18.22 -25.26
C GLY A 70 20.42 16.81 -24.76
N GLU A 71 21.30 15.85 -25.09
CA GLU A 71 21.14 14.44 -24.73
C GLU A 71 21.50 14.16 -23.26
N LEU A 72 20.59 13.52 -22.55
CA LEU A 72 20.73 12.94 -21.22
C LEU A 72 21.07 11.45 -21.37
N SER A 73 22.35 11.17 -21.53
CA SER A 73 22.88 9.81 -21.80
C SER A 73 22.55 8.79 -20.71
N ALA A 74 22.42 9.20 -19.45
CA ALA A 74 22.13 8.32 -18.31
C ALA A 74 20.73 7.69 -18.34
N VAL A 75 19.76 8.31 -19.03
CA VAL A 75 18.35 7.86 -18.99
C VAL A 75 18.18 6.46 -19.61
N LYS A 76 19.03 6.08 -20.57
CA LYS A 76 19.02 4.73 -21.16
C LYS A 76 19.44 3.67 -20.15
N ASP A 77 20.48 3.96 -19.37
CA ASP A 77 20.98 3.05 -18.34
C ASP A 77 19.97 2.93 -17.20
N GLU A 78 19.42 4.06 -16.73
CA GLU A 78 18.36 4.07 -15.71
C GLU A 78 17.10 3.32 -16.15
N LEU A 79 16.66 3.49 -17.41
CA LEU A 79 15.52 2.75 -17.95
C LEU A 79 15.75 1.23 -17.87
N ASN A 80 16.96 0.77 -18.21
CA ASN A 80 17.31 -0.65 -18.11
C ASN A 80 17.27 -1.14 -16.65
N ASP A 81 17.81 -0.35 -15.73
CA ASP A 81 17.81 -0.68 -14.30
C ASP A 81 16.39 -0.77 -13.73
N PHE A 82 15.51 0.17 -14.08
CA PHE A 82 14.11 0.13 -13.66
C PHE A 82 13.34 -1.02 -14.30
N GLN A 83 13.57 -1.29 -15.59
CA GLN A 83 12.96 -2.42 -16.26
C GLN A 83 13.38 -3.74 -15.59
N GLU A 84 14.66 -3.90 -15.23
CA GLU A 84 15.14 -5.06 -14.47
C GLU A 84 14.47 -5.16 -13.09
N LEU A 85 14.45 -4.07 -12.32
CA LEU A 85 13.82 -4.02 -11.01
C LEU A 85 12.35 -4.42 -11.06
N PHE A 86 11.55 -3.77 -11.91
CA PHE A 86 10.10 -3.97 -11.90
C PHE A 86 9.70 -5.28 -12.59
N LYS A 87 10.31 -5.61 -13.74
CA LYS A 87 9.92 -6.79 -14.51
C LYS A 87 10.53 -8.07 -13.96
N LYS A 88 11.81 -8.08 -13.60
CA LYS A 88 12.50 -9.31 -13.14
C LYS A 88 12.38 -9.50 -11.64
N ASN A 89 12.64 -8.47 -10.85
CA ASN A 89 12.74 -8.63 -9.40
C ASN A 89 11.36 -8.58 -8.73
N LEU A 90 10.46 -7.75 -9.24
CA LEU A 90 9.11 -7.56 -8.69
C LEU A 90 8.01 -8.28 -9.50
N ASN A 91 8.32 -8.76 -10.71
CA ASN A 91 7.38 -9.44 -11.60
C ASN A 91 6.11 -8.60 -11.89
N TYR A 92 6.29 -7.30 -12.08
CA TYR A 92 5.23 -6.38 -12.49
C TYR A 92 5.21 -6.22 -14.01
N GLU A 93 4.06 -5.85 -14.56
CA GLU A 93 3.99 -5.42 -15.94
C GLU A 93 4.68 -4.06 -16.05
N PHE A 94 5.59 -3.91 -17.01
CA PHE A 94 6.37 -2.70 -17.20
C PHE A 94 6.24 -2.26 -18.65
N VAL A 95 5.79 -1.02 -18.85
CA VAL A 95 5.65 -0.38 -20.16
C VAL A 95 6.35 0.96 -20.13
N HIS A 96 6.94 1.34 -21.27
CA HIS A 96 7.52 2.66 -21.46
C HIS A 96 7.27 3.15 -22.89
N ASN A 97 7.43 4.45 -23.11
CA ASN A 97 7.37 5.04 -24.44
C ASN A 97 8.49 4.48 -25.35
N GLU A 98 8.15 4.17 -26.60
CA GLU A 98 9.12 3.63 -27.58
C GLU A 98 10.18 4.67 -27.98
N GLU A 99 9.74 5.90 -28.21
CA GLU A 99 10.62 7.01 -28.56
C GLU A 99 11.03 7.79 -27.32
N LEU A 100 12.33 7.79 -27.01
CA LEU A 100 12.90 8.52 -25.87
C LEU A 100 13.12 10.02 -26.15
N TYR A 101 12.93 10.43 -27.40
CA TYR A 101 12.88 11.82 -27.82
C TYR A 101 11.41 12.21 -28.00
N ILE A 102 10.97 13.20 -27.25
CA ILE A 102 9.53 13.38 -27.05
C ILE A 102 9.12 14.84 -27.30
N ASP A 103 8.11 15.00 -28.15
CA ASP A 103 7.22 16.16 -28.12
C ASP A 103 6.02 15.86 -27.20
N ALA A 104 5.36 16.91 -26.70
CA ALA A 104 4.29 16.78 -25.71
C ALA A 104 3.13 15.87 -26.19
N LYS A 105 2.89 15.82 -27.50
CA LYS A 105 1.82 15.02 -28.09
C LYS A 105 2.09 13.52 -27.96
N LYS A 106 3.34 13.09 -28.15
CA LYS A 106 3.70 11.67 -27.97
C LYS A 106 3.57 11.20 -26.52
N ILE A 107 3.83 12.06 -25.53
CA ILE A 107 3.53 11.75 -24.12
C ILE A 107 2.02 11.57 -23.93
N GLU A 108 1.24 12.50 -24.46
CA GLU A 108 -0.22 12.48 -24.36
C GLU A 108 -0.77 11.19 -24.97
N ASP A 109 -0.38 10.86 -26.20
CA ASP A 109 -0.78 9.63 -26.90
C ASP A 109 -0.40 8.36 -26.10
N PHE A 110 0.82 8.31 -25.53
CA PHE A 110 1.25 7.20 -24.67
C PHE A 110 0.40 7.08 -23.40
N THR A 111 0.18 8.21 -22.72
CA THR A 111 -0.56 8.25 -21.45
C THR A 111 -2.02 7.86 -21.66
N ASP A 112 -2.63 8.33 -22.75
CA ASP A 112 -3.99 7.99 -23.15
C ASP A 112 -4.14 6.50 -23.45
N ASN A 113 -3.14 5.89 -24.10
CA ASN A 113 -3.14 4.45 -24.35
C ASN A 113 -3.07 3.63 -23.05
N VAL A 114 -2.17 4.00 -22.13
CA VAL A 114 -2.07 3.37 -20.81
C VAL A 114 -3.38 3.55 -20.02
N ALA A 115 -3.94 4.76 -20.01
CA ALA A 115 -5.22 5.04 -19.34
C ALA A 115 -6.37 4.21 -19.91
N LYS A 116 -6.41 4.01 -21.23
CA LYS A 116 -7.41 3.16 -21.89
C LYS A 116 -7.29 1.70 -21.46
N GLN A 117 -6.08 1.15 -21.38
CA GLN A 117 -5.85 -0.22 -20.88
C GLN A 117 -6.31 -0.39 -19.43
N LEU A 118 -6.07 0.63 -18.59
CA LEU A 118 -6.47 0.65 -17.19
C LEU A 118 -7.97 0.83 -16.99
N GLY A 119 -8.63 1.62 -17.83
CA GLY A 119 -10.08 1.84 -17.77
C GLY A 119 -10.88 0.54 -17.89
N GLU A 120 -10.37 -0.42 -18.67
CA GLU A 120 -10.97 -1.75 -18.78
C GLU A 120 -10.52 -2.71 -17.67
N ASN A 121 -9.38 -2.42 -17.02
CA ASN A 121 -8.67 -3.24 -16.03
C ASN A 121 -8.72 -4.76 -16.31
N LYS A 122 -8.59 -5.15 -17.58
CA LYS A 122 -8.69 -6.57 -18.02
C LYS A 122 -7.68 -7.46 -17.31
N ASN A 123 -6.52 -6.89 -16.95
CA ASN A 123 -5.43 -7.59 -16.29
C ASN A 123 -5.56 -7.60 -14.75
N GLN A 124 -6.63 -7.04 -14.18
CA GLN A 124 -6.92 -7.04 -12.73
C GLN A 124 -5.78 -6.46 -11.88
N TYR A 125 -5.23 -5.32 -12.29
CA TYR A 125 -4.19 -4.66 -11.53
C TYR A 125 -4.70 -4.23 -10.16
N ASP A 126 -3.87 -4.44 -9.14
CA ASP A 126 -4.15 -4.06 -7.76
C ASP A 126 -3.45 -2.76 -7.35
N ALA A 127 -2.57 -2.22 -8.22
CA ALA A 127 -1.97 -0.90 -8.16
C ALA A 127 -1.49 -0.41 -9.54
N LEU A 128 -1.31 0.90 -9.64
CA LEU A 128 -0.66 1.64 -10.72
C LEU A 128 0.36 2.60 -10.11
#